data_AF-A0A3D5Y0C5-F1
#
_entry.id   AF-A0A3D5Y0C5-F1
#
_cell.length_a   1.000
_cell.length_b   1.000
_cell.length_c   1.000
_cell.angle_alpha   90.00
_cell.angle_beta   90.00
_cell.angle_gamma   90.00
#
_symmetry.space_group_name_H-M   'P 1'
#
loop_
_entity.id
_entity.type
_entity.pdbx_description
1 polymer ?
#
loop_
_entity_poly.entity_id
_entity_poly.type
_entity_poly.pdbx_seq_one_letter_code
_entity_poly.pdbx_strand_id
1 'polypeptide(L)'
;MGFSIKRLYAMQMTGQHRIQASRESSWAALNERNALHQAISGCGNIDKLSDTELKAKIKVVVGPVAMKLAGLLAVTTCLLR
;
A
#
# COMPACT_ATOMS: atom_id res chain seq x y z
N MET A 1 7.49 20.76 36.76
CA MET A 1 6.90 19.40 36.65
C MET A 1 6.90 19.02 35.18
N GLY A 2 7.64 17.97 34.80
CA GLY A 2 8.13 17.73 33.45
C GLY A 2 7.07 17.38 32.39
N PHE A 3 7.22 17.98 31.22
CA PHE A 3 6.60 17.57 29.97
C PHE A 3 7.39 16.43 29.31
N SER A 4 6.66 15.65 28.50
CA SER A 4 7.13 14.88 27.33
C SER A 4 7.37 13.38 27.51
N ILE A 5 6.39 12.60 27.03
CA ILE A 5 6.66 11.31 26.39
C ILE A 5 6.07 11.36 24.98
N LYS A 6 6.80 11.96 24.03
CA LYS A 6 6.56 11.74 22.59
C LYS A 6 7.11 10.36 22.21
N ARG A 7 6.34 9.31 22.42
CA ARG A 7 6.66 8.00 21.81
C ARG A 7 6.16 8.00 20.37
N LEU A 8 6.95 8.61 19.48
CA LEU A 8 6.79 8.48 18.03
C LEU A 8 7.39 7.13 17.63
N TYR A 9 6.57 6.10 17.57
CA TYR A 9 6.96 4.86 16.90
C TYR A 9 6.90 5.09 15.40
N ALA A 10 8.05 5.30 14.78
CA ALA A 10 8.17 5.21 13.33
C ALA A 10 8.02 3.72 12.95
N MET A 11 6.89 3.36 12.33
CA MET A 11 6.71 2.02 11.77
C MET A 11 7.59 1.89 10.53
N GLN A 12 8.60 1.02 10.61
CA GLN A 12 9.38 0.59 9.46
C GLN A 12 9.13 -0.88 9.19
N MET A 13 8.56 -1.17 8.03
CA MET A 13 8.32 -2.54 7.56
C MET A 13 9.17 -2.78 6.32
N THR A 14 10.17 -3.63 6.45
CA THR A 14 10.98 -4.12 5.33
C THR A 14 10.71 -5.61 5.13
N GLY A 15 10.71 -6.04 3.88
CA GLY A 15 10.45 -7.42 3.52
C GLY A 15 10.81 -7.66 2.07
N GLN A 16 11.08 -8.92 1.72
CA GLN A 16 11.34 -9.33 0.35
C GLN A 16 10.59 -10.62 0.08
N HIS A 17 10.02 -10.72 -1.11
CA HIS A 17 9.36 -11.92 -1.58
C HIS A 17 9.71 -12.14 -3.05
N ARG A 18 9.97 -13.39 -3.43
CA ARG A 18 10.33 -13.73 -4.81
C ARG A 18 9.07 -14.04 -5.60
N ILE A 19 8.83 -13.27 -6.67
CA ILE A 19 7.70 -13.47 -7.57
C ILE A 19 8.17 -14.39 -8.72
N GLN A 20 7.41 -15.45 -9.02
CA GLN A 20 7.66 -16.35 -10.14
C GLN A 20 7.14 -15.75 -11.47
N ALA A 21 7.61 -14.55 -11.82
CA ALA A 21 7.28 -13.87 -13.07
C ALA A 21 8.48 -13.05 -13.56
N SER A 22 8.45 -12.58 -14.81
CA SER A 22 9.48 -11.67 -15.31
C SER A 22 9.46 -10.34 -14.55
N ARG A 23 10.59 -9.63 -14.52
CA ARG A 23 10.71 -8.32 -13.84
C ARG A 23 9.74 -7.31 -14.44
N GLU A 24 9.57 -7.32 -15.75
CA GLU A 24 8.70 -6.43 -16.51
C GLU A 24 7.23 -6.68 -16.19
N SER A 25 6.81 -7.96 -16.19
CA SER A 25 5.43 -8.34 -15.85
C SER A 25 5.10 -8.00 -14.39
N SER A 26 6.03 -8.27 -13.48
CA SER A 26 5.88 -7.92 -12.06
C SER A 26 5.76 -6.41 -11.87
N TRP A 27 6.60 -5.63 -12.57
CA TRP A 27 6.57 -4.18 -12.50
C TRP A 27 5.27 -3.59 -13.06
N ALA A 28 4.79 -4.10 -14.19
CA ALA A 28 3.50 -3.70 -14.75
C ALA A 28 2.37 -3.98 -13.74
N ALA A 29 2.29 -5.20 -13.22
CA ALA A 29 1.25 -5.59 -12.27
C ALA A 29 1.23 -4.76 -10.98
N LEU A 30 2.40 -4.36 -10.46
CA LEU A 30 2.50 -3.50 -9.28
C LEU A 30 1.93 -2.08 -9.49
N ASN A 31 1.79 -1.65 -10.74
CA ASN A 31 1.25 -0.33 -11.09
C ASN A 31 -0.17 -0.41 -11.69
N GLU A 32 -0.72 -1.61 -11.87
CA GLU A 32 -2.03 -1.83 -12.45
C GLU A 32 -3.14 -1.81 -11.39
N ARG A 33 -4.19 -1.01 -11.59
CA ARG A 33 -5.30 -0.86 -10.62
C ARG A 33 -5.96 -2.20 -10.29
N ASN A 34 -6.24 -3.01 -11.31
CA ASN A 34 -6.97 -4.27 -11.13
C ASN A 34 -6.12 -5.30 -10.38
N ALA A 35 -4.83 -5.37 -10.68
CA ALA A 35 -3.89 -6.23 -9.97
C ALA A 35 -3.75 -5.81 -8.50
N LEU A 36 -3.61 -4.51 -8.24
CA LEU A 36 -3.58 -3.95 -6.88
C LEU A 36 -4.86 -4.24 -6.10
N HIS A 37 -6.04 -4.09 -6.73
CA HIS A 37 -7.33 -4.39 -6.09
C HIS A 37 -7.43 -5.85 -5.66
N GLN A 38 -7.01 -6.78 -6.52
CA GLN A 38 -7.00 -8.21 -6.22
C GLN A 38 -5.97 -8.59 -5.15
N ALA A 39 -4.80 -7.97 -5.16
CA ALA A 39 -3.73 -8.27 -4.22
C ALA A 39 -4.02 -7.75 -2.80
N ILE A 40 -4.76 -6.64 -2.68
CA ILE A 40 -5.06 -6.02 -1.39
C ILE A 40 -6.34 -6.63 -0.81
N SER A 41 -6.17 -7.52 0.17
CA SER A 41 -7.29 -8.12 0.89
C SER A 41 -8.16 -7.05 1.56
N GLY A 42 -9.48 -7.12 1.34
CA GLY A 42 -10.43 -6.14 1.88
C GLY A 42 -10.45 -4.80 1.14
N CYS A 43 -9.82 -4.70 -0.04
CA CYS A 43 -9.89 -3.51 -0.88
C CYS A 43 -11.31 -3.30 -1.40
N GLY A 44 -11.94 -2.21 -0.96
CA GLY A 44 -13.28 -1.87 -1.39
C GLY A 44 -13.26 -1.15 -2.73
N ASN A 45 -12.55 -0.02 -2.80
CA ASN A 45 -12.48 0.81 -3.99
C ASN A 45 -11.09 1.43 -4.15
N ILE A 46 -10.63 1.54 -5.40
CA ILE A 46 -9.41 2.25 -5.79
C ILE A 46 -9.79 3.36 -6.78
N ASP A 47 -9.80 4.59 -6.30
CA ASP A 47 -10.10 5.78 -7.08
C ASP A 47 -8.80 6.30 -7.72
N LYS A 48 -8.76 6.48 -9.05
CA LYS A 48 -7.64 7.14 -9.74
C LYS A 48 -7.84 8.65 -9.65
N LEU A 49 -6.92 9.34 -8.97
CA LEU A 49 -6.96 10.79 -8.79
C LEU A 49 -6.22 11.50 -9.93
N SER A 50 -5.12 10.93 -10.40
CA SER A 50 -4.33 11.43 -11.52
C SER A 50 -3.58 10.27 -12.19
N ASP A 51 -2.75 10.55 -13.19
CA ASP A 51 -1.92 9.51 -13.82
C ASP A 51 -0.88 8.90 -12.88
N THR A 52 -0.52 9.59 -11.81
CA THR A 52 0.47 9.13 -10.83
C THR A 52 -0.10 8.92 -9.43
N GLU A 53 -1.36 9.26 -9.18
CA GLU A 53 -1.97 9.17 -7.85
C GLU A 53 -3.23 8.29 -7.85
N LEU A 54 -3.25 7.34 -6.91
CA LEU A 54 -4.36 6.44 -6.65
C LEU A 54 -4.76 6.56 -5.18
N LYS A 55 -6.05 6.47 -4.88
CA LYS A 55 -6.59 6.44 -3.52
C LYS A 55 -7.29 5.11 -3.28
N ALA A 56 -6.77 4.30 -2.37
CA ALA A 56 -7.35 3.01 -2.02
C ALA A 56 -8.09 3.10 -0.69
N LYS A 57 -9.29 2.53 -0.62
CA LYS A 57 -10.06 2.35 0.61
C LYS A 57 -10.12 0.87 0.95
N ILE A 58 -9.58 0.48 2.10
CA ILE A 58 -9.47 -0.91 2.53
C ILE A 58 -10.22 -1.12 3.83
N LYS A 59 -10.89 -2.25 3.97
CA LYS A 59 -11.46 -2.74 5.23
C LYS A 59 -10.50 -3.77 5.80
N VAL A 60 -9.93 -3.47 6.96
CA VAL A 60 -8.99 -4.36 7.63
C VAL A 60 -9.61 -4.82 8.94
N VAL A 61 -9.51 -6.11 9.21
CA VAL A 61 -9.90 -6.71 10.48
C VAL A 61 -8.63 -7.14 11.19
N VAL A 62 -8.34 -6.52 12.34
CA VAL A 62 -7.19 -6.86 13.19
C VAL A 62 -7.76 -7.33 14.52
N GLY A 63 -7.80 -8.66 14.69
CA GLY A 63 -8.45 -9.27 15.85
C GLY A 63 -9.94 -8.88 15.94
N PRO A 64 -10.45 -8.47 17.12
CA PRO A 64 -11.86 -8.08 17.27
C PRO A 64 -12.18 -6.69 16.67
N VAL A 65 -11.19 -5.97 16.13
CA VAL A 65 -11.36 -4.61 15.64
C VAL A 65 -11.44 -4.61 14.12
N ALA A 66 -12.59 -4.18 13.60
CA ALA A 66 -12.77 -3.87 12.19
C ALA A 66 -12.60 -2.37 11.96
N MET A 67 -11.79 -1.99 10.97
CA MET A 67 -11.55 -0.59 10.60
C MET A 67 -11.51 -0.38 9.09
N LYS A 68 -11.84 0.85 8.68
CA LYS A 68 -11.71 1.31 7.29
C LYS A 68 -10.52 2.25 7.21
N LEU A 69 -9.55 1.92 6.37
CA LEU A 69 -8.37 2.75 6.12
C LEU A 69 -8.44 3.31 4.70
N ALA A 70 -7.95 4.53 4.53
CA ALA A 70 -7.77 5.14 3.21
C ALA A 70 -6.30 5.51 3.05
N GLY A 71 -5.68 5.04 1.97
CA GLY A 71 -4.28 5.32 1.63
C GLY A 71 -4.17 6.04 0.30
N LEU A 72 -3.23 6.98 0.22
CA LEU A 72 -2.77 7.56 -1.04
C LEU A 72 -1.56 6.77 -1.53
N LEU A 73 -1.62 6.37 -2.80
CA LEU A 73 -0.61 5.61 -3.50
C LEU A 73 -0.05 6.52 -4.58
N ALA A 74 1.27 6.71 -4.58
CA ALA A 74 1.98 7.42 -5.63
C ALA A 74 2.71 6.40 -6.51
N VAL A 75 2.37 6.39 -7.80
CA VAL A 75 3.11 5.65 -8.81
C VAL A 75 4.46 6.35 -8.97
N THR A 76 5.51 5.70 -8.50
CA THR A 76 6.88 6.17 -8.69
C THR A 76 7.54 5.30 -9.74
N THR A 77 8.09 5.92 -10.79
CA THR A 77 9.01 5.28 -11.72
C THR A 77 10.32 5.00 -11.00
N CYS A 78 10.37 3.90 -10.26
CA CYS A 78 11.61 3.45 -9.67
C CYS A 78 12.50 2.94 -10.81
N LEU A 79 13.54 3.72 -11.14
CA LEU A 79 14.66 3.29 -11.98
C LEU A 79 15.32 2.11 -11.28
N LEU A 80 14.83 0.93 -11.64
CA LEU A 80 15.28 -0.39 -11.24
C LEU A 80 16.75 -0.59 -11.64
N ARG A 81 17.68 0.03 -10.90
CA ARG A 81 19.12 -0.24 -10.92
C ARG A 81 19.42 -1.57 -10.24
#